data_AF-A0A4U2XYA1-F1
#
_entry.id   AF-A0A4U2XYA1-F1
#
_cell.length_a   1.000
_cell.length_b   1.000
_cell.length_c   1.000
_cell.angle_alpha   90.00
_cell.angle_beta   90.00
_cell.angle_gamma   90.00
#
_symmetry.space_group_name_H-M   'P 1'
#
loop_
_entity.id
_entity.type
_entity.pdbx_description
1 polymer ?
#
loop_
_entity_poly.entity_id
_entity_poly.type
_entity_poly.pdbx_seq_one_letter_code
_entity_poly.pdbx_strand_id
1 'polypeptide(L)'
;MNGKKYWKYFDRAIKDYKKRVISDEEVKEILDNRMAEMKDLIQKNENNRLADRLKMGIGVHLEMNAKNRILNGESSAWILLEQQLFWLNQMIKSNPSRRSVSGSQIGGLIGLSLLWDYEEIAELTYKYATNMFMKDRDFYSENKTHHVFMTCLYHYWKTGEMPELFNVLPEEHIYQKLMRSWNETHNFAEHLYELCNFHIYSLSDTPDKSSEILSFDCIPYDYYCIRTIREKEGLDTPYIEHPLLQTSLAEIPQEKPGYKLEDDEILQFVIQNEKVPDSQRIIR
;
A
#
# COMPACT_ATOMS: atom_id res chain seq x y z
N MET A 1 -4.72 -14.55 -18.12
CA MET A 1 -3.94 -13.54 -18.93
C MET A 1 -2.57 -14.11 -19.28
N ASN A 2 -1.95 -13.78 -20.43
CA ASN A 2 -0.57 -14.21 -20.70
C ASN A 2 0.45 -13.36 -19.89
N GLY A 3 0.61 -13.69 -18.61
CA GLY A 3 1.36 -12.93 -17.61
C GLY A 3 2.82 -12.65 -17.97
N LYS A 4 3.44 -13.52 -18.80
CA LYS A 4 4.80 -13.33 -19.33
C LYS A 4 5.00 -12.00 -20.07
N LYS A 5 3.93 -11.41 -20.63
CA LYS A 5 3.99 -10.11 -21.32
C LYS A 5 4.45 -8.98 -20.40
N TYR A 6 4.09 -9.05 -19.11
CA TYR A 6 4.32 -7.95 -18.16
C TYR A 6 5.58 -8.10 -17.30
N TRP A 7 6.15 -9.31 -17.25
CA TRP A 7 7.38 -9.58 -16.49
C TRP A 7 8.55 -8.68 -16.90
N LYS A 8 8.65 -8.30 -18.19
CA LYS A 8 9.67 -7.35 -18.64
C LYS A 8 9.58 -5.97 -17.99
N TYR A 9 8.38 -5.53 -17.60
CA TYR A 9 8.17 -4.23 -16.92
C TYR A 9 8.52 -4.37 -15.44
N PHE A 10 8.13 -5.48 -14.81
CA PHE A 10 8.55 -5.82 -13.46
C PHE A 10 10.08 -5.93 -13.33
N ASP A 11 10.73 -6.68 -14.22
CA ASP A 11 12.19 -6.81 -14.24
C ASP A 11 12.89 -5.47 -14.42
N ARG A 12 12.30 -4.56 -15.21
CA ARG A 12 12.81 -3.21 -15.38
C ARG A 12 12.66 -2.41 -14.08
N ALA A 13 11.49 -2.41 -13.47
CA ALA A 13 11.26 -1.73 -12.19
C ALA A 13 12.23 -2.22 -11.11
N ILE A 14 12.39 -3.55 -10.95
CA ILE A 14 13.35 -4.14 -10.01
C ILE A 14 14.79 -3.67 -10.30
N LYS A 15 15.21 -3.64 -11.57
CA LYS A 15 16.53 -3.13 -11.97
C LYS A 15 16.70 -1.65 -11.67
N ASP A 16 15.67 -0.85 -11.89
CA ASP A 16 15.71 0.59 -11.66
C ASP A 16 15.78 0.91 -10.17
N TYR A 17 14.98 0.22 -9.33
CA TYR A 17 15.08 0.33 -7.87
C TYR A 17 16.46 -0.10 -7.37
N LYS A 18 17.04 -1.20 -7.87
CA LYS A 18 18.39 -1.64 -7.49
C LYS A 18 19.48 -0.61 -7.81
N LYS A 19 19.32 0.15 -8.89
CA LYS A 19 20.32 1.12 -9.36
C LYS A 19 20.21 2.49 -8.71
N ARG A 20 19.00 2.91 -8.32
CA ARG A 20 18.78 4.24 -7.75
C ARG A 20 19.19 4.28 -6.28
N VAL A 21 20.47 4.48 -6.06
CA VAL A 21 21.03 4.77 -4.73
C VAL A 21 20.61 6.18 -4.32
N ILE A 22 20.10 6.31 -3.09
CA ILE A 22 19.71 7.57 -2.47
C ILE A 22 20.69 7.78 -1.32
N SER A 23 21.47 8.86 -1.37
CA SER A 23 22.47 9.12 -0.34
C SER A 23 21.86 9.70 0.93
N ASP A 24 22.57 9.60 2.06
CA ASP A 24 22.14 10.21 3.31
C ASP A 24 22.04 11.74 3.20
N GLU A 25 22.87 12.38 2.36
CA GLU A 25 22.77 13.81 2.05
C GLU A 25 21.49 14.15 1.27
N GLU A 26 21.11 13.33 0.27
CA GLU A 26 19.86 13.52 -0.47
C GLU A 26 18.65 13.34 0.45
N VAL A 27 18.68 12.31 1.30
CA VAL A 27 17.66 12.11 2.35
C VAL A 27 17.57 13.34 3.25
N LYS A 28 18.70 13.82 3.76
CA LYS A 28 18.73 14.99 4.64
C LYS A 28 18.17 16.23 3.95
N GLU A 29 18.54 16.49 2.69
CA GLU A 29 18.03 17.62 1.91
C GLU A 29 16.50 17.54 1.74
N ILE A 30 15.96 16.34 1.45
CA ILE A 30 14.53 16.12 1.35
C ILE A 30 13.83 16.49 2.67
N LEU A 31 14.34 15.98 3.79
CA LEU A 31 13.76 16.20 5.12
C LEU A 31 13.85 17.67 5.55
N ASP A 32 15.00 18.31 5.36
CA ASP A 32 15.22 19.73 5.64
C ASP A 32 14.27 20.61 4.83
N ASN A 33 14.10 20.31 3.53
CA ASN A 33 13.15 21.00 2.66
C ASN A 33 11.70 20.80 3.13
N ARG A 34 11.32 19.59 3.57
CA ARG A 34 9.97 19.36 4.14
C ARG A 34 9.75 20.18 5.40
N MET A 35 10.74 20.20 6.30
CA MET A 35 10.69 20.96 7.54
C MET A 35 10.55 22.47 7.28
N ALA A 36 11.30 23.00 6.31
CA ALA A 36 11.19 24.39 5.90
C ALA A 36 9.80 24.73 5.35
N GLU A 37 9.25 23.90 4.45
CA GLU A 37 7.88 24.09 3.93
C GLU A 37 6.83 24.06 5.04
N MET A 38 6.96 23.15 6.01
CA MET A 38 6.04 23.07 7.15
C MET A 38 6.12 24.32 8.05
N LYS A 39 7.32 24.83 8.31
CA LYS A 39 7.51 26.09 9.07
C LYS A 39 6.90 27.29 8.34
N ASP A 40 7.02 27.36 7.01
CA ASP A 40 6.39 28.38 6.18
C ASP A 40 4.85 28.32 6.26
N LEU A 41 4.25 27.11 6.24
CA LEU A 41 2.80 26.96 6.44
C LEU A 41 2.34 27.48 7.81
N ILE A 42 3.12 27.26 8.87
CA ILE A 42 2.80 27.80 10.20
C ILE A 42 2.82 29.33 10.18
N GLN A 43 3.83 29.95 9.57
CA GLN A 43 3.91 31.41 9.44
C GLN A 43 2.71 31.99 8.68
N LYS A 44 2.16 31.24 7.72
CA LYS A 44 0.97 31.59 6.95
C LYS A 44 -0.35 31.25 7.63
N ASN A 45 -0.32 30.72 8.86
CA ASN A 45 -1.49 30.20 9.59
C ASN A 45 -2.24 29.06 8.84
N GLU A 46 -1.51 28.29 8.02
CA GLU A 46 -2.02 27.15 7.26
C GLU A 46 -1.70 25.80 7.94
N ASN A 47 -1.72 25.76 9.27
CA ASN A 47 -1.39 24.57 10.08
C ASN A 47 -2.21 23.33 9.72
N ASN A 48 -3.40 23.47 9.12
CA ASN A 48 -4.23 22.34 8.68
C ASN A 48 -3.74 21.66 7.38
N ARG A 49 -2.59 22.08 6.85
CA ARG A 49 -1.98 21.55 5.63
C ARG A 49 -0.62 20.88 5.89
N LEU A 50 -0.22 20.73 7.15
CA LEU A 50 1.09 20.19 7.49
C LEU A 50 1.26 18.75 7.02
N ALA A 51 0.26 17.88 7.22
CA ALA A 51 0.32 16.50 6.75
C ALA A 51 0.45 16.39 5.21
N ASP A 52 -0.04 17.37 4.43
CA ASP A 52 0.12 17.37 2.97
C ASP A 52 1.61 17.39 2.56
N ARG A 53 2.49 17.91 3.41
CA ARG A 53 3.94 17.99 3.15
C ARG A 53 4.66 16.65 3.27
N LEU A 54 4.08 15.68 3.98
CA LEU A 54 4.62 14.33 4.11
C LEU A 54 4.68 13.60 2.76
N LYS A 55 3.73 13.90 1.86
CA LYS A 55 3.55 13.21 0.57
C LYS A 55 4.82 13.15 -0.29
N MET A 56 5.56 14.25 -0.39
CA MET A 56 6.76 14.30 -1.24
C MET A 56 7.92 13.49 -0.64
N GLY A 57 8.01 13.40 0.69
CA GLY A 57 9.05 12.60 1.36
C GLY A 57 8.81 11.09 1.22
N ILE A 58 7.54 10.66 1.13
CA ILE A 58 7.18 9.24 0.96
C ILE A 58 7.80 8.64 -0.30
N GLY A 59 7.69 9.31 -1.45
CA GLY A 59 8.10 8.72 -2.72
C GLY A 59 9.60 8.42 -2.80
N VAL A 60 10.45 9.37 -2.42
CA VAL A 60 11.91 9.22 -2.58
C VAL A 60 12.55 8.66 -1.32
N HIS A 61 12.43 9.36 -0.19
CA HIS A 61 13.14 9.02 1.05
C HIS A 61 12.68 7.71 1.69
N LEU A 62 11.38 7.39 1.62
CA LEU A 62 10.84 6.17 2.24
C LEU A 62 10.76 5.03 1.24
N GLU A 63 9.92 5.15 0.22
CA GLU A 63 9.58 4.06 -0.70
C GLU A 63 10.78 3.62 -1.56
N MET A 64 11.35 4.54 -2.34
CA MET A 64 12.46 4.21 -3.26
C MET A 64 13.72 3.80 -2.51
N ASN A 65 14.00 4.47 -1.39
CA ASN A 65 15.15 4.16 -0.55
C ASN A 65 15.03 2.77 0.07
N ALA A 66 13.86 2.45 0.67
CA ALA A 66 13.60 1.12 1.21
C ALA A 66 13.82 0.05 0.15
N LYS A 67 13.22 0.22 -1.03
CA LYS A 67 13.33 -0.75 -2.12
C LYS A 67 14.76 -0.93 -2.60
N ASN A 68 15.50 0.16 -2.79
CA ASN A 68 16.90 0.09 -3.17
C ASN A 68 17.70 -0.74 -2.15
N ARG A 69 17.57 -0.40 -0.86
CA ARG A 69 18.32 -1.04 0.23
C ARG A 69 17.95 -2.51 0.41
N ILE A 70 16.65 -2.83 0.46
CA ILE A 70 16.15 -4.23 0.57
C ILE A 70 16.64 -5.08 -0.61
N LEU A 71 16.50 -4.57 -1.84
CA LEU A 71 16.92 -5.29 -3.05
C LEU A 71 18.44 -5.48 -3.16
N ASN A 72 19.23 -4.73 -2.39
CA ASN A 72 20.69 -4.83 -2.27
C ASN A 72 21.14 -5.51 -0.96
N GLY A 73 20.23 -6.15 -0.22
CA GLY A 73 20.55 -7.02 0.92
C GLY A 73 20.45 -6.36 2.30
N GLU A 74 20.03 -5.09 2.38
CA GLU A 74 19.82 -4.38 3.65
C GLU A 74 18.37 -4.57 4.13
N SER A 75 18.06 -5.74 4.70
CA SER A 75 16.70 -6.07 5.17
C SER A 75 16.18 -5.14 6.28
N SER A 76 17.06 -4.50 7.06
CA SER A 76 16.65 -3.51 8.05
C SER A 76 15.91 -2.30 7.46
N ALA A 77 16.01 -2.07 6.14
CA ALA A 77 15.33 -0.97 5.47
C ALA A 77 13.80 -1.15 5.35
N TRP A 78 13.23 -2.31 5.73
CA TRP A 78 11.78 -2.46 5.93
C TRP A 78 11.20 -1.44 6.92
N ILE A 79 12.02 -0.92 7.85
CA ILE A 79 11.65 0.15 8.78
C ILE A 79 11.17 1.44 8.08
N LEU A 80 11.67 1.71 6.88
CA LEU A 80 11.28 2.87 6.09
C LEU A 80 9.88 2.70 5.48
N LEU A 81 9.49 1.47 5.13
CA LEU A 81 8.14 1.16 4.67
C LEU A 81 7.14 1.19 5.83
N GLU A 82 7.56 0.76 7.02
CA GLU A 82 6.77 0.93 8.24
C GLU A 82 6.57 2.42 8.57
N GLN A 83 7.63 3.23 8.53
CA GLN A 83 7.54 4.69 8.66
C GLN A 83 6.54 5.30 7.66
N GLN A 84 6.57 4.84 6.41
CA GLN A 84 5.61 5.26 5.38
C GLN A 84 4.16 4.94 5.76
N LEU A 85 3.87 3.80 6.41
CA LEU A 85 2.52 3.50 6.90
C LEU A 85 2.05 4.57 7.89
N PHE A 86 2.90 4.98 8.83
CA PHE A 86 2.57 6.01 9.81
C PHE A 86 2.36 7.39 9.18
N TRP A 87 3.18 7.76 8.19
CA TRP A 87 3.02 9.03 7.47
C TRP A 87 1.70 9.06 6.68
N LEU A 88 1.38 7.98 5.96
CA LEU A 88 0.11 7.86 5.23
C LEU A 88 -1.08 7.84 6.18
N ASN A 89 -0.98 7.13 7.30
CA ASN A 89 -2.00 7.11 8.35
C ASN A 89 -2.27 8.52 8.89
N GLN A 90 -1.22 9.30 9.20
CA GLN A 90 -1.40 10.68 9.63
C GLN A 90 -2.07 11.51 8.55
N MET A 91 -1.65 11.40 7.28
CA MET A 91 -2.31 12.10 6.17
C MET A 91 -3.81 11.77 6.05
N ILE A 92 -4.20 10.50 6.29
CA ILE A 92 -5.61 10.09 6.34
C ILE A 92 -6.31 10.72 7.55
N LYS A 93 -5.71 10.73 8.75
CA LYS A 93 -6.31 11.36 9.95
C LYS A 93 -6.52 12.87 9.76
N SER A 94 -5.55 13.52 9.14
CA SER A 94 -5.51 14.97 9.00
C SER A 94 -6.50 15.51 7.98
N ASN A 95 -6.75 14.80 6.88
CA ASN A 95 -7.68 15.30 5.87
C ASN A 95 -8.30 14.23 4.95
N PRO A 96 -9.20 13.37 5.45
CA PRO A 96 -9.99 12.44 4.64
C PRO A 96 -10.69 13.01 3.42
N SER A 97 -11.18 14.25 3.51
CA SER A 97 -12.02 14.81 2.45
C SER A 97 -11.20 15.20 1.22
N ARG A 98 -9.90 15.50 1.39
CA ARG A 98 -9.00 15.94 0.33
C ARG A 98 -8.44 14.83 -0.55
N ARG A 99 -8.73 13.57 -0.24
CA ARG A 99 -8.17 12.41 -0.96
C ARG A 99 -6.63 12.47 -1.05
N SER A 100 -5.99 12.96 0.02
CA SER A 100 -4.54 13.24 0.07
C SER A 100 -3.70 11.98 -0.17
N VAL A 101 -4.17 10.86 0.39
CA VAL A 101 -3.74 9.49 0.08
C VAL A 101 -4.56 8.97 -1.09
N SER A 102 -3.89 8.75 -2.23
CA SER A 102 -4.56 8.30 -3.46
C SER A 102 -4.93 6.83 -3.40
N GLY A 103 -5.89 6.44 -4.24
CA GLY A 103 -6.26 5.02 -4.41
C GLY A 103 -5.04 4.11 -4.61
N SER A 104 -4.02 4.60 -5.32
CA SER A 104 -2.76 3.89 -5.62
C SER A 104 -1.89 3.48 -4.42
N GLN A 105 -2.22 3.90 -3.20
CA GLN A 105 -1.46 3.64 -1.97
C GLN A 105 -2.25 2.79 -0.97
N ILE A 106 -3.58 2.73 -1.11
CA ILE A 106 -4.50 2.13 -0.14
C ILE A 106 -4.26 0.62 0.00
N GLY A 107 -4.02 -0.06 -1.12
CA GLY A 107 -3.89 -1.52 -1.14
C GLY A 107 -2.72 -2.00 -0.28
N GLY A 108 -1.53 -1.44 -0.52
CA GLY A 108 -0.34 -1.76 0.27
C GLY A 108 -0.42 -1.26 1.71
N LEU A 109 -1.04 -0.09 1.95
CA LEU A 109 -1.26 0.42 3.31
C LEU A 109 -2.13 -0.54 4.13
N ILE A 110 -3.25 -1.02 3.57
CA ILE A 110 -4.08 -2.05 4.23
C ILE A 110 -3.30 -3.35 4.39
N GLY A 111 -2.66 -3.83 3.32
CA GLY A 111 -2.00 -5.13 3.30
C GLY A 111 -0.86 -5.24 4.32
N LEU A 112 0.07 -4.29 4.31
CA LEU A 112 1.18 -4.29 5.27
C LEU A 112 0.70 -4.00 6.69
N SER A 113 -0.33 -3.16 6.89
CA SER A 113 -0.90 -2.95 8.23
C SER A 113 -1.56 -4.22 8.79
N LEU A 114 -2.19 -5.04 7.94
CA LEU A 114 -2.73 -6.34 8.36
C LEU A 114 -1.59 -7.30 8.74
N LEU A 115 -0.57 -7.42 7.87
CA LEU A 115 0.55 -8.35 8.07
C LEU A 115 1.39 -8.03 9.30
N TRP A 116 1.58 -6.75 9.61
CA TRP A 116 2.30 -6.29 10.78
C TRP A 116 1.41 -5.97 11.98
N ASP A 117 0.16 -6.44 12.03
CA ASP A 117 -0.72 -6.27 13.20
C ASP A 117 -0.86 -4.80 13.66
N TYR A 118 -1.05 -3.90 12.70
CA TYR A 118 -1.42 -2.50 12.88
C TYR A 118 -2.92 -2.33 12.62
N GLU A 119 -3.74 -3.01 13.42
CA GLU A 119 -5.20 -3.08 13.24
C GLU A 119 -5.85 -1.69 13.17
N GLU A 120 -5.43 -0.74 14.01
CA GLU A 120 -5.97 0.63 13.98
C GLU A 120 -5.71 1.36 12.65
N ILE A 121 -4.53 1.15 12.03
CA ILE A 121 -4.17 1.75 10.75
C ILE A 121 -4.96 1.07 9.62
N ALA A 122 -5.06 -0.27 9.65
CA ALA A 122 -5.82 -1.04 8.69
C ALA A 122 -7.30 -0.63 8.71
N GLU A 123 -7.90 -0.52 9.90
CA GLU A 123 -9.30 -0.14 10.09
C GLU A 123 -9.58 1.30 9.63
N LEU A 124 -8.72 2.25 9.99
CA LEU A 124 -8.87 3.63 9.52
C LEU A 124 -8.79 3.71 8.00
N THR A 125 -7.81 3.01 7.40
CA THR A 125 -7.60 2.98 5.96
C THR A 125 -8.77 2.31 5.24
N TYR A 126 -9.30 1.22 5.78
CA TYR A 126 -10.51 0.56 5.29
C TYR A 126 -11.73 1.50 5.28
N LYS A 127 -11.98 2.23 6.38
CA LYS A 127 -13.08 3.20 6.45
C LYS A 127 -12.90 4.34 5.44
N TYR A 128 -11.69 4.86 5.34
CA TYR A 128 -11.33 5.89 4.36
C TYR A 128 -11.55 5.41 2.92
N ALA A 129 -11.05 4.24 2.58
CA ALA A 129 -11.17 3.64 1.25
C ALA A 129 -12.62 3.33 0.88
N THR A 130 -13.38 2.73 1.80
CA THR A 130 -14.80 2.41 1.59
C THR A 130 -15.62 3.66 1.27
N ASN A 131 -15.42 4.74 2.05
CA ASN A 131 -16.07 6.02 1.80
C ASN A 131 -15.67 6.63 0.44
N MET A 132 -14.44 6.42 0.00
CA MET A 132 -13.95 6.91 -1.28
C MET A 132 -14.53 6.11 -2.45
N PHE A 133 -14.55 4.78 -2.35
CA PHE A 133 -15.01 3.87 -3.40
C PHE A 133 -16.53 3.89 -3.58
N MET A 134 -17.28 3.98 -2.48
CA MET A 134 -18.75 4.08 -2.53
C MET A 134 -19.26 5.34 -3.22
N LYS A 135 -18.47 6.43 -3.20
CA LYS A 135 -18.84 7.70 -3.85
C LYS A 135 -18.72 7.67 -5.38
N ASP A 136 -17.95 6.73 -5.95
CA ASP A 136 -17.63 6.69 -7.38
C ASP A 136 -17.38 5.25 -7.85
N ARG A 137 -18.38 4.37 -7.65
CA ARG A 137 -18.26 2.92 -7.85
C ARG A 137 -17.74 2.58 -9.25
N ASP A 138 -18.23 3.26 -10.28
CA ASP A 138 -17.90 2.98 -11.69
C ASP A 138 -16.43 3.31 -12.00
N PHE A 139 -15.89 4.42 -11.48
CA PHE A 139 -14.47 4.73 -11.66
C PHE A 139 -13.57 3.65 -11.06
N TYR A 140 -13.89 3.21 -9.83
CA TYR A 140 -13.05 2.26 -9.09
C TYR A 140 -13.19 0.81 -9.59
N SER A 141 -14.33 0.43 -10.17
CA SER A 141 -14.53 -0.90 -10.77
C SER A 141 -13.71 -1.15 -12.03
N GLU A 142 -13.29 -0.09 -12.73
CA GLU A 142 -12.51 -0.20 -13.96
C GLU A 142 -11.02 0.12 -13.75
N ASN A 143 -10.71 1.12 -12.92
CA ASN A 143 -9.37 1.74 -12.89
C ASN A 143 -8.54 1.39 -11.65
N LYS A 144 -9.17 0.87 -10.59
CA LYS A 144 -8.57 0.72 -9.25
C LYS A 144 -9.00 -0.58 -8.55
N THR A 145 -9.16 -1.65 -9.33
CA THR A 145 -9.68 -2.96 -8.88
C THR A 145 -8.81 -3.66 -7.82
N HIS A 146 -7.49 -3.50 -7.86
CA HIS A 146 -6.59 -4.02 -6.83
C HIS A 146 -6.86 -3.38 -5.47
N HIS A 147 -7.06 -2.07 -5.42
CA HIS A 147 -7.34 -1.39 -4.16
C HIS A 147 -8.75 -1.68 -3.63
N VAL A 148 -9.72 -1.83 -4.53
CA VAL A 148 -11.05 -2.35 -4.19
C VAL A 148 -10.93 -3.74 -3.56
N PHE A 149 -10.17 -4.64 -4.18
CA PHE A 149 -9.95 -5.99 -3.67
C PHE A 149 -9.31 -5.97 -2.28
N MET A 150 -8.22 -5.23 -2.07
CA MET A 150 -7.57 -5.18 -0.75
C MET A 150 -8.49 -4.63 0.34
N THR A 151 -9.32 -3.62 0.03
CA THR A 151 -10.33 -3.11 0.97
C THR A 151 -11.40 -4.16 1.29
N CYS A 152 -11.88 -4.90 0.28
CA CYS A 152 -12.85 -5.98 0.48
C CYS A 152 -12.26 -7.18 1.23
N LEU A 153 -10.99 -7.51 0.96
CA LEU A 153 -10.26 -8.58 1.62
C LEU A 153 -10.04 -8.30 3.11
N TYR A 154 -9.76 -7.05 3.48
CA TYR A 154 -9.71 -6.65 4.89
C TYR A 154 -11.08 -6.78 5.57
N HIS A 155 -12.17 -6.39 4.88
CA HIS A 155 -13.52 -6.61 5.41
C HIS A 155 -13.77 -8.11 5.64
N TYR A 156 -13.45 -8.95 4.65
CA TYR A 156 -13.56 -10.42 4.75
C TYR A 156 -12.75 -10.97 5.92
N TRP A 157 -11.51 -10.52 6.12
CA TRP A 157 -10.69 -10.91 7.28
C TRP A 157 -11.36 -10.65 8.64
N LYS A 158 -12.13 -9.56 8.73
CA LYS A 158 -12.82 -9.13 9.95
C LYS A 158 -14.16 -9.83 10.16
N THR A 159 -14.91 -10.09 9.09
CA THR A 159 -16.32 -10.53 9.16
C THR A 159 -16.56 -11.96 8.69
N GLY A 160 -15.65 -12.52 7.89
CA GLY A 160 -15.82 -13.80 7.20
C GLY A 160 -16.68 -13.72 5.93
N GLU A 161 -17.13 -12.53 5.53
CA GLU A 161 -18.01 -12.33 4.39
C GLU A 161 -17.46 -11.25 3.45
N MET A 162 -17.63 -11.41 2.13
CA MET A 162 -17.24 -10.36 1.18
C MET A 162 -18.29 -9.25 1.16
N PRO A 163 -17.90 -7.96 1.23
CA PRO A 163 -18.86 -6.86 1.26
C PRO A 163 -19.51 -6.66 -0.12
N GLU A 164 -20.67 -5.99 -0.18
CA GLU A 164 -21.38 -5.67 -1.44
C GLU A 164 -20.48 -4.92 -2.44
N LEU A 165 -19.56 -4.09 -1.94
CA LEU A 165 -18.57 -3.39 -2.77
C LEU A 165 -17.80 -4.34 -3.69
N PHE A 166 -17.57 -5.59 -3.28
CA PHE A 166 -16.82 -6.56 -4.08
C PHE A 166 -17.52 -6.89 -5.41
N ASN A 167 -18.85 -6.78 -5.47
CA ASN A 167 -19.67 -7.06 -6.65
C ASN A 167 -19.51 -6.01 -7.77
N VAL A 168 -18.77 -4.91 -7.53
CA VAL A 168 -18.41 -3.98 -8.61
C VAL A 168 -17.40 -4.59 -9.59
N LEU A 169 -16.68 -5.63 -9.18
CA LEU A 169 -15.75 -6.33 -10.04
C LEU A 169 -16.49 -7.30 -10.97
N PRO A 170 -16.21 -7.32 -12.28
CA PRO A 170 -16.82 -8.27 -13.22
C PRO A 170 -16.64 -9.71 -12.76
N GLU A 171 -17.62 -10.59 -12.97
CA GLU A 171 -17.57 -12.00 -12.54
C GLU A 171 -16.31 -12.73 -13.03
N GLU A 172 -15.83 -12.39 -14.24
CA GLU A 172 -14.65 -12.98 -14.84
C GLU A 172 -13.32 -12.37 -14.38
N HIS A 173 -13.37 -11.35 -13.51
CA HIS A 173 -12.19 -10.72 -12.94
C HIS A 173 -11.42 -11.70 -12.03
N ILE A 174 -10.10 -11.59 -11.99
CA ILE A 174 -9.24 -12.53 -11.25
C ILE A 174 -9.61 -12.63 -9.76
N TYR A 175 -9.87 -11.50 -9.11
CA TYR A 175 -10.29 -11.49 -7.70
C TYR A 175 -11.59 -12.26 -7.46
N GLN A 176 -12.58 -12.18 -8.36
CA GLN A 176 -13.82 -12.96 -8.27
C GLN A 176 -13.54 -14.45 -8.42
N LYS A 177 -12.70 -14.84 -9.39
CA LYS A 177 -12.27 -16.24 -9.58
C LYS A 177 -11.52 -16.80 -8.37
N LEU A 178 -10.59 -16.02 -7.82
CA LEU A 178 -9.83 -16.36 -6.63
C LEU A 178 -10.77 -16.67 -5.45
N MET A 179 -11.72 -15.77 -5.16
CA MET A 179 -12.66 -15.96 -4.05
C MET A 179 -13.64 -17.11 -4.28
N ARG A 180 -14.06 -17.38 -5.53
CA ARG A 180 -14.88 -18.57 -5.84
C ARG A 180 -14.13 -19.87 -5.56
N SER A 181 -12.83 -19.90 -5.84
CA SER A 181 -11.97 -21.06 -5.57
C SER A 181 -11.41 -21.14 -4.15
N TRP A 182 -11.88 -20.29 -3.22
CA TRP A 182 -11.25 -20.15 -1.90
C TRP A 182 -11.13 -21.49 -1.16
N ASN A 183 -12.16 -22.34 -1.19
CA ASN A 183 -12.10 -23.65 -0.52
C ASN A 183 -11.56 -24.79 -1.41
N GLU A 184 -11.11 -24.50 -2.65
CA GLU A 184 -10.74 -25.50 -3.65
C GLU A 184 -9.24 -25.46 -3.98
N THR A 185 -8.42 -26.29 -3.31
CA THR A 185 -6.95 -26.22 -3.38
C THR A 185 -6.35 -26.24 -4.79
N HIS A 186 -6.88 -27.06 -5.71
CA HIS A 186 -6.30 -27.20 -7.07
C HIS A 186 -6.51 -25.95 -7.93
N ASN A 187 -7.75 -25.45 -7.99
CA ASN A 187 -8.09 -24.24 -8.74
C ASN A 187 -7.49 -22.98 -8.09
N PHE A 188 -7.33 -23.00 -6.77
CA PHE A 188 -6.78 -21.88 -6.02
C PHE A 188 -5.32 -21.59 -6.38
N ALA A 189 -4.49 -22.61 -6.64
CA ALA A 189 -3.09 -22.41 -7.05
C ALA A 189 -2.97 -21.65 -8.38
N GLU A 190 -3.81 -21.98 -9.36
CA GLU A 190 -3.86 -21.28 -10.65
C GLU A 190 -4.30 -19.82 -10.47
N HIS A 191 -5.37 -19.58 -9.70
CA HIS A 191 -5.85 -18.23 -9.44
C HIS A 191 -4.87 -17.40 -8.60
N LEU A 192 -4.10 -18.00 -7.68
CA LEU A 192 -3.01 -17.31 -6.98
C LEU A 192 -1.88 -16.92 -7.95
N TYR A 193 -1.52 -17.79 -8.87
CA TYR A 193 -0.52 -17.47 -9.88
C TYR A 193 -1.01 -16.34 -10.80
N GLU A 194 -2.28 -16.37 -11.20
CA GLU A 194 -2.90 -15.28 -11.97
C GLU A 194 -3.00 -13.97 -11.17
N LEU A 195 -3.26 -14.03 -9.86
CA LEU A 195 -3.21 -12.88 -8.96
C LEU A 195 -1.83 -12.21 -8.99
N CYS A 196 -0.73 -12.97 -8.86
CA CYS A 196 0.60 -12.40 -8.92
C CYS A 196 0.92 -11.77 -10.29
N ASN A 197 0.41 -12.35 -11.38
CA ASN A 197 0.50 -11.72 -12.70
C ASN A 197 -0.32 -10.44 -12.79
N PHE A 198 -1.50 -10.41 -12.15
CA PHE A 198 -2.35 -9.23 -12.11
C PHE A 198 -1.72 -8.12 -11.25
N HIS A 199 -1.06 -8.44 -10.14
CA HIS A 199 -0.26 -7.49 -9.37
C HIS A 199 0.81 -6.84 -10.24
N ILE A 200 1.59 -7.63 -10.98
CA ILE A 200 2.60 -7.12 -11.92
C ILE A 200 1.94 -6.25 -13.01
N TYR A 201 0.80 -6.68 -13.55
CA TYR A 201 0.05 -5.88 -14.52
C TYR A 201 -0.42 -4.54 -13.93
N SER A 202 -0.89 -4.53 -12.68
CA SER A 202 -1.39 -3.33 -12.00
C SER A 202 -0.28 -2.37 -11.60
N LEU A 203 0.96 -2.81 -11.35
CA LEU A 203 2.09 -1.87 -11.17
C LEU A 203 2.70 -1.36 -12.47
N SER A 204 2.38 -1.97 -13.62
CA SER A 204 3.04 -1.66 -14.88
C SER A 204 2.40 -0.47 -15.59
N ASP A 205 3.19 0.54 -15.94
CA ASP A 205 2.82 1.49 -16.99
C ASP A 205 2.99 0.84 -18.36
N THR A 206 1.92 0.82 -19.14
CA THR A 206 1.88 0.28 -20.50
C THR A 206 1.33 1.34 -21.45
N PRO A 207 1.51 1.21 -22.79
CA PRO A 207 0.92 2.15 -23.74
C PRO A 207 -0.61 2.29 -23.61
N ASP A 208 -1.29 1.25 -23.11
CA ASP A 208 -2.74 1.17 -23.06
C ASP A 208 -3.33 1.40 -21.65
N LYS A 209 -2.48 1.51 -20.62
CA LYS A 209 -2.90 1.62 -19.21
C LYS A 209 -1.81 2.30 -18.37
N SER A 210 -2.23 3.21 -17.49
CA SER A 210 -1.40 3.69 -16.38
C SER A 210 -1.42 2.74 -15.20
N SER A 211 -0.30 2.71 -14.48
CA SER A 211 -0.11 1.98 -13.24
C SER A 211 -1.18 2.33 -12.22
N GLU A 212 -1.73 1.28 -11.63
CA GLU A 212 -2.69 1.34 -10.57
C GLU A 212 -2.00 1.41 -9.21
N ILE A 213 -1.01 0.54 -8.99
CA ILE A 213 -0.20 0.45 -7.78
C ILE A 213 1.03 1.33 -7.98
N LEU A 214 1.11 2.45 -7.23
CA LEU A 214 2.22 3.41 -7.30
C LEU A 214 3.08 3.45 -6.04
N SER A 215 2.55 2.96 -4.92
CA SER A 215 3.28 2.79 -3.67
C SER A 215 3.19 1.33 -3.25
N PHE A 216 4.22 0.84 -2.58
CA PHE A 216 4.39 -0.57 -2.25
C PHE A 216 4.38 -1.50 -3.47
N ASP A 217 4.57 -0.96 -4.68
CA ASP A 217 4.68 -1.78 -5.89
C ASP A 217 5.88 -2.72 -5.79
N CYS A 218 5.76 -3.90 -6.41
CA CYS A 218 6.71 -5.01 -6.32
C CYS A 218 6.75 -5.75 -4.98
N ILE A 219 5.97 -5.33 -3.97
CA ILE A 219 5.82 -6.05 -2.70
C ILE A 219 4.53 -6.88 -2.78
N PRO A 220 4.59 -8.24 -2.73
CA PRO A 220 3.42 -9.12 -2.85
C PRO A 220 2.57 -9.19 -1.57
N TYR A 221 2.21 -8.04 -0.99
CA TYR A 221 1.43 -7.98 0.25
C TYR A 221 0.05 -8.65 0.08
N ASP A 222 -0.55 -8.60 -1.11
CA ASP A 222 -1.84 -9.21 -1.41
C ASP A 222 -1.79 -10.74 -1.28
N TYR A 223 -0.78 -11.38 -1.89
CA TYR A 223 -0.51 -12.81 -1.75
C TYR A 223 -0.36 -13.21 -0.28
N TYR A 224 0.42 -12.44 0.49
CA TYR A 224 0.65 -12.76 1.89
C TYR A 224 -0.57 -12.52 2.77
N CYS A 225 -1.36 -11.47 2.52
CA CYS A 225 -2.64 -11.29 3.22
C CYS A 225 -3.58 -12.47 2.98
N ILE A 226 -3.69 -12.93 1.73
CA ILE A 226 -4.49 -14.12 1.40
C ILE A 226 -3.99 -15.34 2.17
N ARG A 227 -2.68 -15.58 2.18
CA ARG A 227 -2.09 -16.69 2.94
C ARG A 227 -2.45 -16.61 4.43
N THR A 228 -2.27 -15.44 5.05
CA THR A 228 -2.60 -15.21 6.47
C THR A 228 -4.08 -15.42 6.78
N ILE A 229 -4.98 -14.97 5.90
CA ILE A 229 -6.43 -15.15 6.09
C ILE A 229 -6.79 -16.64 6.03
N ARG A 230 -6.24 -17.36 5.04
CA ARG A 230 -6.45 -18.81 4.90
C ARG A 230 -5.90 -19.61 6.06
N GLU A 231 -4.70 -19.27 6.53
CA GLU A 231 -4.10 -19.90 7.70
C GLU A 231 -4.99 -19.75 8.93
N LYS A 232 -5.60 -18.58 9.16
CA LYS A 232 -6.59 -18.37 10.24
C LYS A 232 -7.83 -19.26 10.08
N GLU A 233 -8.24 -19.52 8.86
CA GLU A 233 -9.40 -20.37 8.53
C GLU A 233 -9.07 -21.87 8.53
N GLY A 234 -7.81 -22.24 8.81
CA GLY A 234 -7.36 -23.64 8.77
C GLY A 234 -7.25 -24.19 7.34
N LEU A 235 -7.12 -23.32 6.35
CA LEU A 235 -6.96 -23.68 4.95
C LEU A 235 -5.50 -23.62 4.51
N ASP A 236 -5.05 -24.65 3.81
CA ASP A 236 -3.72 -24.64 3.20
C ASP A 236 -3.66 -23.65 2.03
N THR A 237 -2.53 -22.94 1.92
CA THR A 237 -2.21 -22.10 0.75
C THR A 237 -1.17 -22.82 -0.10
N PRO A 238 -1.48 -23.17 -1.36
CA PRO A 238 -0.54 -23.88 -2.21
C PRO A 238 0.68 -23.00 -2.52
N TYR A 239 1.84 -23.65 -2.56
CA TYR A 239 3.06 -23.02 -3.04
C TYR A 239 2.95 -22.75 -4.55
N ILE A 240 3.34 -21.54 -4.96
CA ILE A 240 3.46 -21.17 -6.37
C ILE A 240 4.86 -20.60 -6.63
N GLU A 241 5.45 -20.97 -7.75
CA GLU A 241 6.73 -20.44 -8.19
C GLU A 241 6.48 -19.26 -9.14
N HIS A 242 6.66 -18.02 -8.67
CA HIS A 242 6.38 -16.82 -9.45
C HIS A 242 7.45 -15.73 -9.25
N PRO A 243 7.89 -15.00 -10.29
CA PRO A 243 8.96 -14.00 -10.18
C PRO A 243 8.72 -12.93 -9.10
N LEU A 244 7.47 -12.48 -8.94
CA LEU A 244 7.08 -11.53 -7.89
C LEU A 244 7.45 -12.02 -6.48
N LEU A 245 7.36 -13.34 -6.24
CA LEU A 245 7.61 -13.97 -4.94
C LEU A 245 9.08 -14.36 -4.73
N GLN A 246 9.94 -14.17 -5.73
CA GLN A 246 11.36 -14.57 -5.72
C GLN A 246 12.32 -13.41 -5.48
N THR A 247 11.81 -12.22 -5.15
CA THR A 247 12.63 -11.03 -4.88
C THR A 247 12.80 -10.81 -3.38
N SER A 248 13.83 -10.08 -2.96
CA SER A 248 13.98 -9.67 -1.55
C SER A 248 12.81 -8.79 -1.05
N LEU A 249 12.03 -8.18 -1.95
CA LEU A 249 10.80 -7.46 -1.59
C LEU A 249 9.63 -8.41 -1.27
N ALA A 250 9.74 -9.70 -1.62
CA ALA A 250 8.81 -10.74 -1.16
C ALA A 250 9.16 -11.26 0.24
N GLU A 251 10.31 -10.90 0.81
CA GLU A 251 10.71 -11.29 2.17
C GLU A 251 10.14 -10.30 3.19
N ILE A 252 8.82 -10.15 3.23
CA ILE A 252 8.13 -9.28 4.20
C ILE A 252 8.39 -9.82 5.61
N PRO A 253 8.91 -9.00 6.55
CA PRO A 253 9.12 -9.41 7.94
C PRO A 253 7.81 -9.89 8.56
N GLN A 254 7.87 -11.01 9.30
CA GLN A 254 6.72 -11.52 10.06
C GLN A 254 6.35 -10.60 11.23
N GLU A 255 7.36 -9.98 11.83
CA GLU A 255 7.22 -9.02 12.93
C GLU A 255 7.34 -7.59 12.42
N LYS A 256 6.83 -6.64 13.21
CA LYS A 256 6.98 -5.19 12.98
C LYS A 256 8.47 -4.82 12.78
N PRO A 257 8.84 -4.14 11.67
CA PRO A 257 10.24 -3.77 11.40
C PRO A 257 10.93 -2.92 12.47
N GLY A 258 10.20 -2.25 13.36
CA GLY A 258 10.71 -1.60 14.57
C GLY A 258 10.81 -0.07 14.51
N TYR A 259 10.06 0.58 13.61
CA TYR A 259 9.91 2.03 13.54
C TYR A 259 9.31 2.59 14.82
N LYS A 260 9.94 3.66 15.33
CA LYS A 260 9.52 4.36 16.54
C LYS A 260 8.98 5.73 16.19
N LEU A 261 7.69 5.92 16.44
CA LEU A 261 6.98 7.16 16.13
C LEU A 261 7.56 8.36 16.88
N GLU A 262 8.00 8.16 18.12
CA GLU A 262 8.57 9.17 19.01
C GLU A 262 9.91 9.74 18.51
N ASP A 263 10.64 8.97 17.71
CA ASP A 263 11.97 9.34 17.18
C ASP A 263 11.85 10.05 15.81
N ASP A 264 10.66 10.08 15.20
CA ASP A 264 10.45 10.73 13.90
C ASP A 264 10.16 12.22 14.04
N GLU A 265 11.21 13.04 13.97
CA GLU A 265 11.11 14.49 14.10
C GLU A 265 10.11 15.14 13.12
N ILE A 266 10.01 14.63 11.89
CA ILE A 266 9.12 15.19 10.86
C ILE A 266 7.66 14.91 11.21
N LEU A 267 7.34 13.65 11.52
CA LEU A 267 5.98 13.28 11.87
C LEU A 267 5.56 13.87 13.22
N GLN A 268 6.46 13.90 14.21
CA GLN A 268 6.22 14.58 15.48
C GLN A 268 5.95 16.08 15.29
N PHE A 269 6.69 16.74 14.40
CA PHE A 269 6.45 18.14 14.08
C PHE A 269 5.03 18.37 13.54
N VAL A 270 4.56 17.49 12.64
CA VAL A 270 3.17 17.55 12.14
C VAL A 270 2.20 17.34 13.29
N ILE A 271 2.31 16.26 14.06
CA ILE A 271 1.37 15.91 15.14
C ILE A 271 1.24 17.04 16.17
N GLN A 272 2.35 17.68 16.53
CA GLN A 272 2.37 18.73 17.55
C GLN A 272 1.81 20.08 17.07
N ASN A 273 1.97 20.39 15.77
CA ASN A 273 1.66 21.73 15.24
C ASN A 273 0.41 21.76 14.37
N GLU A 274 -0.11 20.61 13.95
CA GLU A 274 -1.26 20.55 13.08
C GLU A 274 -2.55 20.97 13.80
N LYS A 275 -3.34 21.80 13.13
CA LYS A 275 -4.65 22.25 13.62
C LYS A 275 -5.73 21.83 12.64
N VAL A 276 -6.15 20.58 12.73
CA VAL A 276 -7.20 20.02 11.87
C VAL A 276 -8.58 20.44 12.40
N PRO A 277 -9.38 21.19 11.62
CA PRO A 277 -10.77 21.48 11.98
C PRO A 277 -11.58 20.19 12.12
N ASP A 278 -12.56 20.16 13.02
CA ASP A 278 -13.41 18.97 13.22
C ASP A 278 -14.15 18.55 11.94
N SER A 279 -14.48 19.49 11.06
CA SER A 279 -15.09 19.21 9.73
C SER A 279 -14.17 18.44 8.78
N GLN A 280 -12.87 18.40 9.07
CA GLN A 280 -11.86 17.71 8.26
C GLN A 280 -11.45 16.38 8.88
N ARG A 281 -11.89 15.99 10.08
CA ARG A 281 -11.52 14.70 10.69
C ARG A 281 -12.39 13.55 10.17
N ILE A 282 -11.82 12.35 10.01
CA ILE A 282 -12.65 11.13 9.88
C ILE A 282 -13.30 10.98 11.26
N ILE A 283 -14.62 11.08 11.25
CA ILE A 283 -15.57 11.03 12.36
C ILE A 283 -15.09 10.14 13.54
N ARG A 284 -15.36 10.64 14.76
CA ARG A 284 -15.27 9.97 16.08
C ARG A 284 -15.67 8.49 16.04
#